data_AF-A0A918L0I0-F1
#
_entry.id   AF-A0A918L0I0-F1
#
_cell.length_a   1.000
_cell.length_b   1.000
_cell.length_c   1.000
_cell.angle_alpha   90.00
_cell.angle_beta   90.00
_cell.angle_gamma   90.00
#
_symmetry.space_group_name_H-M   'P 1'
#
loop_
_entity.id
_entity.type
_entity.pdbx_description
1 polymer ?
#
loop_
_entity_poly.entity_id
_entity_poly.type
_entity_poly.pdbx_seq_one_letter_code
_entity_poly.pdbx_strand_id
1 'polypeptide(L)'
;MAGTGPQKYPGASTAYFYQNRFGGDVMEVNVVVLHTTEGRNLPDYGGGASAPNLTAVPDFANRRLRWYQHFDIDRSSRALVNLSGGVATNTLNVVQVEKVGTCDPATHKKWQAAGLAHIYWPEAPDWALAGVAEFLRWMNAQHGVPLTGPSRWPAYPTSYANGGGQRLSFDQWEAFKGVCGHMHVPENTHGDPGAIDFPQMIALAKGTPTPPPEEADVALTTDEIDKIAAAVKAKLLGPDLVRTIVGTDNILAAPDGDTTNPYWAWGSFVTSEYKKVARIETKVDDVATKVDAIALGGVDLDALAAKVADLLAARLAQ
;
A
#
# COMPACT_ATOMS: atom_id res chain seq x y z
N MET A 1 7.16 -22.86 27.53
CA MET A 1 7.69 -21.55 27.95
C MET A 1 6.69 -20.51 27.51
N ALA A 2 6.45 -19.45 28.28
CA ALA A 2 5.52 -18.38 27.87
C ALA A 2 6.21 -17.48 26.83
N GLY A 3 5.47 -17.05 25.81
CA GLY A 3 5.99 -16.14 24.78
C GLY A 3 6.51 -14.86 25.41
N THR A 4 7.79 -14.57 25.22
CA THR A 4 8.46 -13.48 25.95
C THR A 4 8.25 -12.10 25.32
N GLY A 5 7.90 -12.06 24.03
CA GLY A 5 7.57 -10.83 23.30
C GLY A 5 6.09 -10.42 23.40
N PRO A 6 5.72 -9.24 22.86
CA PRO A 6 4.32 -8.83 22.76
C PRO A 6 3.55 -9.76 21.83
N GLN A 7 2.42 -10.28 22.31
CA GLN A 7 1.66 -11.28 21.58
C GLN A 7 0.73 -10.71 20.49
N LYS A 8 0.61 -9.38 20.42
CA LYS A 8 -0.28 -8.67 19.49
C LYS A 8 0.54 -7.74 18.61
N TYR A 9 0.36 -7.87 17.30
CA TYR A 9 0.95 -6.92 16.37
C TYR A 9 0.22 -5.57 16.48
N PRO A 10 0.93 -4.44 16.66
CA PRO A 10 0.29 -3.14 16.82
C PRO A 10 -0.69 -2.79 15.69
N GLY A 11 -1.89 -2.36 16.06
CA GLY A 11 -2.93 -1.97 15.11
C GLY A 11 -3.63 -3.13 14.39
N ALA A 12 -3.23 -4.38 14.62
CA ALA A 12 -3.92 -5.53 14.04
C ALA A 12 -5.30 -5.72 14.68
N SER A 13 -6.32 -5.93 13.84
CA SER A 13 -7.66 -6.27 14.29
C SER A 13 -7.74 -7.72 14.75
N THR A 14 -8.38 -7.96 15.89
CA THR A 14 -8.68 -9.30 16.42
C THR A 14 -10.11 -9.74 16.13
N ALA A 15 -10.79 -9.11 15.15
CA ALA A 15 -12.17 -9.46 14.79
C ALA A 15 -12.34 -10.92 14.33
N TYR A 16 -11.25 -11.55 13.86
CA TYR A 16 -11.20 -12.95 13.41
C TYR A 16 -10.23 -13.77 14.27
N PHE A 17 -10.31 -13.67 15.59
CA PHE A 17 -9.40 -14.35 16.50
C PHE A 17 -9.82 -15.81 16.74
N TYR A 18 -9.10 -16.75 16.13
CA TYR A 18 -9.46 -18.18 16.09
C TYR A 18 -8.77 -19.02 17.17
N GLN A 19 -7.72 -18.52 17.82
CA GLN A 19 -7.01 -19.24 18.88
C GLN A 19 -7.91 -19.74 20.01
N ASN A 20 -8.95 -18.98 20.40
CA ASN A 20 -9.88 -19.41 21.46
C ASN A 20 -10.61 -20.72 21.12
N ARG A 21 -10.84 -20.98 19.83
CA ARG A 21 -11.51 -22.19 19.35
C ARG A 21 -10.54 -23.33 19.13
N PHE A 22 -9.33 -23.01 18.67
CA PHE A 22 -8.40 -23.99 18.10
C PHE A 22 -7.15 -24.24 18.95
N GLY A 23 -6.93 -23.45 20.00
CA GLY A 23 -5.72 -23.49 20.81
C GLY A 23 -4.47 -23.13 20.02
N GLY A 24 -3.36 -23.77 20.39
CA GLY A 24 -2.05 -23.59 19.77
C GLY A 24 -0.95 -23.87 20.80
N ASP A 25 0.10 -24.56 20.36
CA ASP A 25 1.26 -24.84 21.19
C ASP A 25 1.97 -23.54 21.53
N VAL A 26 2.42 -23.41 22.78
CA VAL A 26 3.23 -22.25 23.17
C VAL A 26 4.62 -22.41 22.56
N MET A 27 5.10 -21.37 21.90
CA MET A 27 6.39 -21.35 21.23
C MET A 27 7.21 -20.13 21.66
N GLU A 28 8.41 -19.98 21.11
CA GLU A 28 9.14 -18.72 21.09
C GLU A 28 9.57 -18.48 19.65
N VAL A 29 8.87 -17.60 18.95
CA VAL A 29 9.01 -17.48 17.49
C VAL A 29 10.41 -17.02 17.09
N ASN A 30 10.99 -17.75 16.15
CA ASN A 30 12.27 -17.40 15.53
C ASN A 30 12.22 -17.50 13.99
N VAL A 31 11.07 -17.89 13.43
CA VAL A 31 10.81 -18.02 11.99
C VAL A 31 9.52 -17.30 11.61
N VAL A 32 9.55 -16.51 10.54
CA VAL A 32 8.36 -16.00 9.84
C VAL A 32 8.19 -16.75 8.52
N VAL A 33 7.02 -17.35 8.31
CA VAL A 33 6.64 -17.93 7.02
C VAL A 33 5.65 -17.01 6.32
N LEU A 34 6.00 -16.65 5.09
CA LEU A 34 5.21 -15.81 4.20
C LEU A 34 4.36 -16.65 3.27
N HIS A 35 3.06 -16.36 3.23
CA HIS A 35 2.08 -17.02 2.38
C HIS A 35 1.34 -16.03 1.47
N THR A 36 0.70 -16.51 0.41
CA THR A 36 -0.32 -15.73 -0.33
C THR A 36 -1.64 -16.45 -0.33
N THR A 37 -2.74 -15.70 -0.14
CA THR A 37 -4.07 -16.32 0.00
C THR A 37 -4.63 -16.85 -1.31
N GLU A 38 -3.99 -16.52 -2.44
CA GLU A 38 -4.49 -16.73 -3.80
C GLU A 38 -5.92 -16.20 -4.00
N GLY A 39 -6.26 -15.16 -3.23
CA GLY A 39 -7.56 -14.52 -3.17
C GLY A 39 -7.46 -13.01 -3.06
N ARG A 40 -8.57 -12.31 -3.28
CA ARG A 40 -8.63 -10.83 -3.25
C ARG A 40 -9.15 -10.25 -1.95
N ASN A 41 -9.64 -11.09 -1.05
CA ASN A 41 -10.27 -10.69 0.21
C ASN A 41 -9.68 -11.47 1.38
N LEU A 42 -9.93 -10.99 2.60
CA LEU A 42 -9.66 -11.73 3.82
C LEU A 42 -10.46 -13.05 3.81
N PRO A 43 -9.79 -14.21 3.80
CA PRO A 43 -10.45 -15.50 3.90
C PRO A 43 -11.03 -15.73 5.30
N ASP A 44 -12.06 -16.56 5.41
CA ASP A 44 -12.56 -17.05 6.70
C ASP A 44 -11.76 -18.26 7.22
N TYR A 45 -10.89 -18.81 6.38
CA TYR A 45 -10.04 -19.98 6.64
C TYR A 45 -10.85 -21.20 7.11
N GLY A 46 -12.04 -21.43 6.54
CA GLY A 46 -12.94 -22.50 6.98
C GLY A 46 -13.39 -22.33 8.42
N GLY A 47 -13.65 -21.08 8.82
CA GLY A 47 -13.94 -20.70 10.20
C GLY A 47 -12.74 -20.85 11.14
N GLY A 48 -11.52 -20.62 10.62
CA GLY A 48 -10.25 -20.67 11.36
C GLY A 48 -9.51 -22.02 11.34
N ALA A 49 -10.04 -23.04 10.68
CA ALA A 49 -9.46 -24.38 10.64
C ALA A 49 -8.08 -24.43 9.97
N SER A 50 -7.79 -23.49 9.07
CA SER A 50 -6.51 -23.35 8.37
C SER A 50 -5.92 -21.94 8.48
N ALA A 51 -6.31 -21.17 9.51
CA ALA A 51 -5.87 -19.77 9.62
C ALA A 51 -4.39 -19.66 10.01
N PRO A 52 -3.66 -18.67 9.45
CA PRO A 52 -2.29 -18.32 9.85
C PRO A 52 -2.31 -17.56 11.18
N ASN A 53 -1.17 -17.07 11.66
CA ASN A 53 -1.16 -16.15 12.80
C ASN A 53 -1.75 -14.80 12.43
N LEU A 54 -1.37 -14.26 11.26
CA LEU A 54 -1.83 -12.96 10.77
C LEU A 54 -2.16 -13.00 9.27
N THR A 55 -3.05 -12.09 8.88
CA THR A 55 -3.36 -11.81 7.48
C THR A 55 -3.22 -10.32 7.19
N ALA A 56 -2.41 -9.98 6.19
CA ALA A 56 -2.28 -8.63 5.66
C ALA A 56 -3.23 -8.43 4.47
N VAL A 57 -4.15 -7.47 4.61
CA VAL A 57 -5.20 -7.17 3.63
C VAL A 57 -4.95 -5.80 2.98
N PRO A 58 -4.86 -5.72 1.64
CA PRO A 58 -4.73 -4.47 0.92
C PRO A 58 -5.84 -3.46 1.24
N ASP A 59 -5.43 -2.25 1.59
CA ASP A 59 -6.26 -1.05 1.57
C ASP A 59 -5.78 -0.16 0.41
N PHE A 60 -6.30 -0.44 -0.79
CA PHE A 60 -5.85 0.24 -2.01
C PHE A 60 -6.06 1.75 -1.96
N ALA A 61 -7.16 2.21 -1.35
CA ALA A 61 -7.47 3.64 -1.25
C ALA A 61 -6.42 4.39 -0.41
N ASN A 62 -5.95 3.76 0.66
CA ASN A 62 -4.97 4.35 1.58
C ASN A 62 -3.54 3.84 1.35
N ARG A 63 -3.30 3.07 0.29
CA ARG A 63 -2.00 2.47 -0.07
C ARG A 63 -1.28 1.85 1.15
N ARG A 64 -1.97 1.03 1.93
CA ARG A 64 -1.42 0.37 3.13
C ARG A 64 -1.98 -1.03 3.33
N LEU A 65 -1.35 -1.79 4.22
CA LEU A 65 -1.86 -3.09 4.65
C LEU A 65 -2.64 -2.95 5.96
N ARG A 66 -3.87 -3.47 5.98
CA ARG A 66 -4.64 -3.68 7.22
C ARG A 66 -4.35 -5.08 7.73
N TRP A 67 -3.98 -5.16 8.99
CA TRP A 67 -3.60 -6.43 9.62
C TRP A 67 -4.76 -7.01 10.41
N TYR A 68 -4.97 -8.31 10.24
CA TYR A 68 -5.91 -9.11 11.03
C TYR A 68 -5.13 -10.22 11.71
N GLN A 69 -5.28 -10.34 13.02
CA GLN A 69 -4.58 -11.33 13.82
C GLN A 69 -5.55 -12.42 14.29
N HIS A 70 -5.17 -13.66 14.04
CA HIS A 70 -5.98 -14.86 14.25
C HIS A 70 -5.48 -15.70 15.42
N PHE A 71 -4.17 -15.71 15.64
CA PHE A 71 -3.48 -16.35 16.77
C PHE A 71 -2.46 -15.37 17.33
N ASP A 72 -2.10 -15.52 18.60
CA ASP A 72 -0.97 -14.85 19.22
C ASP A 72 0.33 -15.16 18.45
N ILE A 73 1.33 -14.29 18.55
CA ILE A 73 2.61 -14.46 17.84
C ILE A 73 3.29 -15.76 18.26
N ASP A 74 3.46 -15.99 19.57
CA ASP A 74 4.14 -17.16 20.12
C ASP A 74 3.20 -18.36 20.33
N ARG A 75 2.26 -18.52 19.39
CA ARG A 75 1.33 -19.65 19.33
C ARG A 75 1.33 -20.28 17.96
N SER A 76 1.41 -21.61 17.90
CA SER A 76 1.29 -22.31 16.63
C SER A 76 -0.07 -22.02 15.99
N SER A 77 -0.08 -21.66 14.71
CA SER A 77 -1.31 -21.55 13.92
C SER A 77 -1.47 -22.78 13.02
N ARG A 78 -2.23 -22.69 11.92
CA ARG A 78 -2.76 -23.85 11.19
C ARG A 78 -2.57 -23.81 9.67
N ALA A 79 -1.81 -22.86 9.13
CA ALA A 79 -1.68 -22.71 7.68
C ALA A 79 -0.63 -23.64 7.04
N LEU A 80 0.28 -24.24 7.82
CA LEU A 80 1.18 -25.29 7.34
C LEU A 80 0.57 -26.69 7.49
N VAL A 81 0.95 -27.61 6.62
CA VAL A 81 0.76 -29.04 6.84
C VAL A 81 1.85 -29.53 7.77
N ASN A 82 1.44 -30.19 8.86
CA ASN A 82 2.34 -30.83 9.84
C ASN A 82 2.11 -32.34 9.83
N LEU A 83 2.97 -33.08 9.11
CA LEU A 83 2.79 -34.53 8.93
C LEU A 83 3.19 -35.29 10.20
N SER A 84 2.50 -36.41 10.44
CA SER A 84 2.88 -37.34 11.51
C SER A 84 4.27 -37.93 11.22
N GLY A 85 5.18 -37.86 12.21
CA GLY A 85 6.59 -38.26 12.04
C GLY A 85 7.45 -37.25 11.29
N GLY A 86 6.91 -36.05 11.03
CA GLY A 86 7.61 -34.94 10.39
C GLY A 86 8.41 -34.05 11.35
N VAL A 87 8.79 -32.86 10.87
CA VAL A 87 9.61 -31.85 11.56
C VAL A 87 8.80 -30.70 12.14
N ALA A 88 7.57 -30.99 12.58
CA ALA A 88 6.79 -30.05 13.39
C ALA A 88 6.57 -28.69 12.70
N THR A 89 6.30 -28.64 11.39
CA THR A 89 6.28 -27.41 10.58
C THR A 89 5.42 -26.27 11.17
N ASN A 90 4.28 -26.58 11.78
CA ASN A 90 3.41 -25.60 12.45
C ASN A 90 3.88 -25.20 13.85
N THR A 91 4.63 -26.06 14.54
CA THR A 91 4.89 -25.99 15.98
C THR A 91 6.37 -25.78 16.32
N LEU A 92 7.23 -25.64 15.30
CA LEU A 92 8.65 -25.36 15.45
C LEU A 92 8.95 -23.85 15.38
N ASN A 93 8.40 -23.09 16.33
CA ASN A 93 8.70 -21.66 16.52
C ASN A 93 8.39 -20.75 15.31
N VAL A 94 7.31 -21.05 14.59
CA VAL A 94 6.91 -20.30 13.39
C VAL A 94 5.74 -19.37 13.67
N VAL A 95 5.86 -18.12 13.22
CA VAL A 95 4.71 -17.26 12.93
C VAL A 95 4.38 -17.29 11.45
N GLN A 96 3.11 -17.48 11.11
CA GLN A 96 2.64 -17.60 9.72
C GLN A 96 1.90 -16.32 9.34
N VAL A 97 2.23 -15.76 8.17
CA VAL A 97 1.62 -14.54 7.64
C VAL A 97 1.06 -14.77 6.25
N GLU A 98 -0.26 -14.71 6.15
CA GLU A 98 -0.96 -14.62 4.88
C GLU A 98 -0.96 -13.20 4.34
N LYS A 99 -0.82 -13.10 3.02
CA LYS A 99 -0.88 -11.84 2.31
C LYS A 99 -1.93 -11.92 1.22
N VAL A 100 -2.97 -11.10 1.33
CA VAL A 100 -4.07 -11.11 0.36
C VAL A 100 -3.56 -10.65 -0.99
N GLY A 101 -3.81 -11.45 -2.01
CA GLY A 101 -3.27 -11.31 -3.36
C GLY A 101 -2.95 -12.68 -3.94
N THR A 102 -2.19 -12.69 -5.03
CA THR A 102 -1.80 -13.92 -5.74
C THR A 102 -0.32 -13.89 -6.09
N CYS A 103 0.32 -15.05 -6.13
CA CYS A 103 1.63 -15.23 -6.77
C CYS A 103 1.55 -15.96 -8.12
N ASP A 104 0.36 -16.41 -8.51
CA ASP A 104 0.11 -17.10 -9.77
C ASP A 104 -0.09 -16.10 -10.93
N PRO A 105 0.81 -16.08 -11.94
CA PRO A 105 0.67 -15.20 -13.09
C PRO A 105 -0.60 -15.47 -13.91
N ALA A 106 -1.15 -16.69 -13.90
CA ALA A 106 -2.39 -16.98 -14.61
C ALA A 106 -3.59 -16.32 -13.92
N THR A 107 -3.65 -16.40 -12.59
CA THR A 107 -4.67 -15.73 -11.77
C THR A 107 -4.54 -14.21 -11.85
N HIS A 108 -3.32 -13.67 -11.78
CA HIS A 108 -3.02 -12.26 -12.01
C HIS A 108 -3.59 -11.76 -13.35
N LYS A 109 -3.24 -12.42 -14.47
CA LYS A 109 -3.74 -12.07 -15.81
C LYS A 109 -5.26 -12.10 -15.88
N LYS A 110 -5.90 -13.12 -15.29
CA LYS A 110 -7.36 -13.24 -15.26
C LYS A 110 -8.01 -12.08 -14.50
N TRP A 111 -7.49 -11.72 -13.33
CA TRP A 111 -8.04 -10.61 -12.54
C TRP A 111 -7.76 -9.26 -13.16
N GLN A 112 -6.59 -9.07 -13.77
CA GLN A 112 -6.26 -7.87 -14.53
C GLN A 112 -7.21 -7.68 -15.72
N ALA A 113 -7.43 -8.71 -16.53
CA ALA A 113 -8.36 -8.67 -17.65
C ALA A 113 -9.82 -8.38 -17.21
N ALA A 114 -10.18 -8.80 -16.00
CA ALA A 114 -11.49 -8.53 -15.40
C ALA A 114 -11.57 -7.17 -14.67
N GLY A 115 -10.51 -6.36 -14.66
CA GLY A 115 -10.48 -5.06 -13.97
C GLY A 115 -10.61 -5.17 -12.45
N LEU A 116 -10.24 -6.31 -11.86
CA LEU A 116 -10.38 -6.56 -10.43
C LEU A 116 -9.12 -6.07 -9.71
N ALA A 117 -9.25 -5.15 -8.75
CA ALA A 117 -8.13 -4.73 -7.92
C ALA A 117 -7.57 -5.91 -7.11
N HIS A 118 -6.25 -6.07 -7.12
CA HIS A 118 -5.52 -7.13 -6.42
C HIS A 118 -4.02 -6.79 -6.34
N ILE A 119 -3.28 -7.50 -5.49
CA ILE A 119 -1.82 -7.50 -5.49
C ILE A 119 -1.31 -8.77 -6.18
N TYR A 120 -0.40 -8.61 -7.12
CA TYR A 120 0.46 -9.69 -7.62
C TYR A 120 1.79 -9.60 -6.87
N TRP A 121 2.05 -10.53 -5.96
CA TRP A 121 3.16 -10.41 -5.01
C TRP A 121 4.57 -10.42 -5.62
N PRO A 122 4.85 -11.12 -6.74
CA PRO A 122 6.11 -10.98 -7.46
C PRO A 122 6.38 -9.56 -8.00
N GLU A 123 5.33 -8.77 -8.23
CA GLU A 123 5.41 -7.36 -8.68
C GLU A 123 4.63 -6.47 -7.70
N ALA A 124 4.76 -6.75 -6.40
CA ALA A 124 4.01 -6.01 -5.38
C ALA A 124 4.37 -4.52 -5.41
N PRO A 125 3.39 -3.61 -5.25
CA PRO A 125 3.69 -2.19 -5.18
C PRO A 125 4.50 -1.87 -3.91
N ASP A 126 5.36 -0.85 -3.97
CA ASP A 126 6.29 -0.49 -2.89
C ASP A 126 5.63 -0.36 -1.52
N TRP A 127 4.44 0.24 -1.46
CA TRP A 127 3.70 0.43 -0.21
C TRP A 127 3.29 -0.90 0.45
N ALA A 128 3.02 -1.94 -0.35
CA ALA A 128 2.66 -3.25 0.15
C ALA A 128 3.90 -3.98 0.66
N LEU A 129 5.02 -3.92 -0.07
CA LEU A 129 6.30 -4.46 0.39
C LEU A 129 6.76 -3.77 1.68
N ALA A 130 6.65 -2.44 1.75
CA ALA A 130 6.95 -1.65 2.94
C ALA A 130 6.09 -2.05 4.14
N GLY A 131 4.79 -2.29 3.94
CA GLY A 131 3.90 -2.75 5.01
C GLY A 131 4.27 -4.12 5.56
N VAL A 132 4.72 -5.07 4.72
CA VAL A 132 5.25 -6.36 5.19
C VAL A 132 6.61 -6.17 5.87
N ALA A 133 7.48 -5.33 5.32
CA ALA A 133 8.79 -5.01 5.89
C ALA A 133 8.69 -4.37 7.29
N GLU A 134 7.69 -3.53 7.53
CA GLU A 134 7.40 -2.98 8.86
C GLU A 134 7.07 -4.08 9.88
N PHE A 135 6.23 -5.04 9.50
CA PHE A 135 5.96 -6.21 10.33
C PHE A 135 7.23 -7.03 10.60
N LEU A 136 8.06 -7.28 9.58
CA LEU A 136 9.32 -8.00 9.76
C LEU A 136 10.29 -7.27 10.69
N ARG A 137 10.40 -5.94 10.57
CA ARG A 137 11.20 -5.10 11.47
C ARG A 137 10.70 -5.21 12.91
N TRP A 138 9.39 -5.22 13.11
CA TRP A 138 8.78 -5.42 14.43
C TRP A 138 9.07 -6.81 14.99
N MET A 139 8.93 -7.87 14.18
CA MET A 139 9.29 -9.25 14.56
C MET A 139 10.77 -9.36 14.97
N ASN A 140 11.66 -8.69 14.25
CA ASN A 140 13.07 -8.64 14.61
C ASN A 140 13.30 -7.93 15.94
N ALA A 141 12.69 -6.75 16.13
CA ALA A 141 12.88 -5.95 17.34
C ALA A 141 12.27 -6.58 18.59
N GLN A 142 11.13 -7.26 18.46
CA GLN A 142 10.35 -7.74 19.60
C GLN A 142 10.51 -9.23 19.90
N HIS A 143 10.82 -10.05 18.88
CA HIS A 143 10.96 -11.50 19.00
C HIS A 143 12.34 -12.01 18.52
N GLY A 144 13.23 -11.12 18.08
CA GLY A 144 14.59 -11.49 17.68
C GLY A 144 14.67 -12.27 16.36
N VAL A 145 13.60 -12.32 15.56
CA VAL A 145 13.59 -13.04 14.26
C VAL A 145 14.64 -12.42 13.33
N PRO A 146 15.63 -13.17 12.83
CA PRO A 146 16.63 -12.63 11.91
C PRO A 146 16.04 -12.10 10.59
N LEU A 147 16.47 -10.91 10.16
CA LEU A 147 16.13 -10.35 8.84
C LEU A 147 17.01 -10.95 7.73
N THR A 148 16.94 -12.26 7.58
CA THR A 148 17.66 -13.10 6.63
C THR A 148 16.76 -14.24 6.16
N GLY A 149 17.07 -14.84 5.02
CA GLY A 149 16.29 -15.96 4.49
C GLY A 149 17.01 -16.69 3.36
N PRO A 150 16.34 -17.68 2.74
CA PRO A 150 16.86 -18.39 1.59
C PRO A 150 17.19 -17.45 0.43
N SER A 151 18.21 -17.79 -0.36
CA SER A 151 18.60 -17.01 -1.55
C SER A 151 17.75 -17.28 -2.78
N ARG A 152 16.94 -18.34 -2.78
CA ARG A 152 16.21 -18.81 -3.96
C ARG A 152 14.70 -18.68 -3.79
N TRP A 153 14.09 -17.77 -4.55
CA TRP A 153 12.65 -17.53 -4.57
C TRP A 153 12.11 -17.74 -5.99
N PRO A 154 11.94 -18.99 -6.45
CA PRO A 154 11.47 -19.25 -7.81
C PRO A 154 10.05 -18.72 -8.03
N ALA A 155 9.74 -18.34 -9.27
CA ALA A 155 8.39 -17.91 -9.64
C ALA A 155 7.41 -19.10 -9.65
N TYR A 156 6.14 -18.83 -9.40
CA TYR A 156 5.08 -19.82 -9.66
C TYR A 156 4.88 -19.99 -11.17
N PRO A 157 4.70 -21.22 -11.71
CA PRO A 157 4.52 -22.49 -11.00
C PRO A 157 5.81 -23.26 -10.68
N THR A 158 7.00 -22.79 -11.06
CA THR A 158 8.27 -23.48 -10.77
C THR A 158 8.49 -23.67 -9.26
N SER A 159 8.02 -22.74 -8.43
CA SER A 159 8.06 -22.85 -6.96
C SER A 159 7.14 -23.92 -6.38
N TYR A 160 6.16 -24.42 -7.13
CA TYR A 160 5.27 -25.48 -6.64
C TYR A 160 6.07 -26.74 -6.28
N ALA A 161 5.69 -27.37 -5.16
CA ALA A 161 6.42 -28.48 -4.56
C ALA A 161 7.91 -28.15 -4.42
N ASN A 162 8.79 -28.87 -5.11
CA ASN A 162 10.22 -28.56 -5.10
C ASN A 162 10.76 -28.32 -6.51
N GLY A 163 9.92 -27.80 -7.42
CA GLY A 163 10.28 -27.63 -8.84
C GLY A 163 11.51 -26.74 -9.06
N GLY A 164 11.74 -25.76 -8.19
CA GLY A 164 12.92 -24.90 -8.19
C GLY A 164 14.04 -25.36 -7.25
N GLY A 165 13.91 -26.52 -6.57
CA GLY A 165 14.90 -27.00 -5.59
C GLY A 165 15.09 -26.08 -4.38
N GLN A 166 14.05 -25.32 -4.00
CA GLN A 166 14.09 -24.32 -2.94
C GLN A 166 13.65 -24.85 -1.56
N ARG A 167 13.01 -26.03 -1.50
CA ARG A 167 12.48 -26.57 -0.26
C ARG A 167 13.61 -27.01 0.66
N LEU A 168 13.54 -26.60 1.92
CA LEU A 168 14.49 -26.99 2.95
C LEU A 168 14.36 -28.48 3.24
N SER A 169 15.48 -29.13 3.54
CA SER A 169 15.47 -30.43 4.20
C SER A 169 14.97 -30.31 5.64
N PHE A 170 14.74 -31.46 6.26
CA PHE A 170 14.32 -31.56 7.66
C PHE A 170 15.36 -30.91 8.60
N ASP A 171 16.63 -31.31 8.50
CA ASP A 171 17.72 -30.71 9.26
C ASP A 171 17.87 -29.20 9.01
N GLN A 172 17.68 -28.76 7.76
CA GLN A 172 17.75 -27.34 7.43
C GLN A 172 16.62 -26.56 8.09
N TRP A 173 15.41 -27.11 8.13
CA TRP A 173 14.26 -26.50 8.79
C TRP A 173 14.44 -26.41 10.31
N GLU A 174 14.93 -27.48 10.94
CA GLU A 174 15.19 -27.49 12.38
C GLU A 174 16.24 -26.46 12.81
N ALA A 175 17.21 -26.20 11.96
CA ALA A 175 18.24 -25.19 12.18
C ALA A 175 17.82 -23.77 11.72
N PHE A 176 16.72 -23.63 10.97
CA PHE A 176 16.37 -22.38 10.31
C PHE A 176 15.92 -21.31 11.31
N LYS A 177 16.36 -20.08 11.05
CA LYS A 177 15.89 -18.87 11.72
C LYS A 177 15.80 -17.75 10.69
N GLY A 178 14.74 -16.96 10.77
CA GLY A 178 14.54 -15.80 9.90
C GLY A 178 13.25 -15.88 9.09
N VAL A 179 13.29 -15.41 7.85
CA VAL A 179 12.09 -15.24 7.01
C VAL A 179 12.18 -16.14 5.79
N CYS A 180 11.14 -16.94 5.56
CA CYS A 180 11.02 -17.75 4.34
C CYS A 180 9.57 -17.74 3.81
N GLY A 181 9.38 -18.27 2.62
CA GLY A 181 8.04 -18.50 2.03
C GLY A 181 7.53 -19.92 2.27
N HIS A 182 6.23 -20.16 2.12
CA HIS A 182 5.61 -21.50 2.20
C HIS A 182 6.31 -22.52 1.28
N MET A 183 6.77 -22.06 0.11
CA MET A 183 7.56 -22.86 -0.84
C MET A 183 8.83 -23.50 -0.26
N HIS A 184 9.37 -22.97 0.84
CA HIS A 184 10.61 -23.43 1.47
C HIS A 184 10.37 -24.45 2.58
N VAL A 185 9.18 -24.45 3.19
CA VAL A 185 8.89 -25.28 4.37
C VAL A 185 8.84 -26.76 3.97
N PRO A 186 9.52 -27.70 4.64
CA PRO A 186 9.40 -29.13 4.30
C PRO A 186 7.96 -29.65 4.41
N GLU A 187 7.69 -30.85 3.88
CA GLU A 187 6.39 -31.57 3.93
C GLU A 187 5.21 -30.94 3.17
N ASN A 188 5.32 -29.65 2.86
CA ASN A 188 4.31 -28.89 2.16
C ASN A 188 4.55 -28.98 0.65
N THR A 189 3.55 -28.64 -0.16
CA THR A 189 3.67 -28.65 -1.63
C THR A 189 3.35 -27.31 -2.28
N HIS A 190 3.02 -26.29 -1.50
CA HIS A 190 2.69 -24.99 -2.08
C HIS A 190 3.93 -24.25 -2.61
N GLY A 191 3.70 -23.30 -3.51
CA GLY A 191 4.73 -22.51 -4.19
C GLY A 191 4.67 -21.01 -3.87
N ASP A 192 3.79 -20.59 -2.99
CA ASP A 192 3.67 -19.22 -2.53
C ASP A 192 4.83 -18.83 -1.59
N PRO A 193 5.21 -17.54 -1.53
CA PRO A 193 4.62 -16.38 -2.22
C PRO A 193 5.15 -16.16 -3.66
N GLY A 194 5.69 -17.19 -4.31
CA GLY A 194 6.37 -17.06 -5.60
C GLY A 194 7.64 -16.21 -5.53
N ALA A 195 8.03 -15.63 -6.65
CA ALA A 195 9.21 -14.77 -6.77
C ALA A 195 8.96 -13.36 -6.22
N ILE A 196 8.49 -13.26 -4.97
CA ILE A 196 8.42 -11.98 -4.25
C ILE A 196 9.81 -11.34 -4.19
N ASP A 197 9.88 -10.00 -4.25
CA ASP A 197 11.13 -9.26 -4.09
C ASP A 197 11.61 -9.28 -2.63
N PHE A 198 12.14 -10.44 -2.23
CA PHE A 198 12.67 -10.70 -0.90
C PHE A 198 13.87 -9.80 -0.56
N PRO A 199 14.85 -9.58 -1.46
CA PRO A 199 15.95 -8.65 -1.19
C PRO A 199 15.45 -7.23 -0.83
N GLN A 200 14.53 -6.67 -1.62
CA GLN A 200 13.99 -5.34 -1.37
C GLN A 200 13.19 -5.29 -0.06
N MET A 201 12.33 -6.29 0.19
CA MET A 201 11.57 -6.38 1.45
C MET A 201 12.47 -6.42 2.69
N ILE A 202 13.57 -7.18 2.65
CA ILE A 202 14.55 -7.23 3.75
C ILE A 202 15.33 -5.92 3.89
N ALA A 203 15.67 -5.26 2.78
CA ALA A 203 16.32 -3.95 2.82
C ALA A 203 15.44 -2.90 3.51
N LEU A 204 14.15 -2.84 3.15
CA LEU A 204 13.15 -1.99 3.79
C LEU A 204 13.01 -2.30 5.29
N ALA A 205 13.02 -3.59 5.67
CA ALA A 205 12.87 -4.01 7.06
C ALA A 205 14.08 -3.60 7.93
N LYS A 206 15.29 -3.66 7.38
CA LYS A 206 16.53 -3.24 8.06
C LYS A 206 16.65 -1.73 8.24
N GLY A 207 15.76 -0.95 7.62
CA GLY A 207 15.84 0.50 7.66
C GLY A 207 16.96 1.06 6.78
N THR A 208 17.46 0.29 5.80
CA THR A 208 18.12 0.92 4.67
C THR A 208 17.01 1.64 3.89
N PRO A 209 16.99 2.99 3.87
CA PRO A 209 16.00 3.66 3.07
C PRO A 209 16.33 3.31 1.62
N THR A 210 15.47 2.55 0.95
CA THR A 210 14.95 3.21 -0.25
C THR A 210 14.24 4.41 0.35
N PRO A 211 14.56 5.64 -0.07
CA PRO A 211 13.72 6.75 0.31
C PRO A 211 12.27 6.28 0.19
N PRO A 212 11.35 6.66 1.10
CA PRO A 212 9.97 6.72 0.61
C PRO A 212 10.06 7.40 -0.75
N PRO A 213 9.31 6.98 -1.80
CA PRO A 213 9.18 7.90 -2.91
C PRO A 213 8.91 9.22 -2.22
N GLU A 214 9.77 10.21 -2.46
CA GLU A 214 9.36 11.57 -2.19
C GLU A 214 7.90 11.56 -2.66
N GLU A 215 7.00 12.13 -1.88
CA GLU A 215 5.90 12.80 -2.54
C GLU A 215 6.62 13.83 -3.43
N ALA A 216 7.21 13.39 -4.56
CA ALA A 216 6.99 14.04 -5.79
C ALA A 216 5.47 14.06 -5.80
N ASP A 217 4.93 15.17 -5.32
CA ASP A 217 4.45 16.17 -6.24
C ASP A 217 5.14 15.95 -7.60
N VAL A 218 4.74 14.86 -8.28
CA VAL A 218 5.02 14.66 -9.69
C VAL A 218 4.13 15.72 -10.29
N ALA A 219 4.68 16.93 -10.30
CA ALA A 219 4.24 17.96 -11.20
C ALA A 219 4.09 17.24 -12.53
N LEU A 220 2.84 17.11 -12.97
CA LEU A 220 2.53 16.52 -14.26
C LEU A 220 3.54 17.12 -15.23
N THR A 221 4.27 16.27 -15.96
CA THR A 221 5.19 16.80 -16.96
C THR A 221 4.38 17.66 -17.93
N THR A 222 4.99 18.67 -18.55
CA THR A 222 4.29 19.51 -19.53
C THR A 222 3.57 18.66 -20.59
N ASP A 223 4.15 17.52 -20.97
CA ASP A 223 3.55 16.56 -21.89
C ASP A 223 2.32 15.83 -21.34
N GLU A 224 2.29 15.52 -20.04
CA GLU A 224 1.13 14.94 -19.36
C GLU A 224 0.04 15.98 -19.12
N ILE A 225 0.42 17.21 -18.75
CA ILE A 225 -0.49 18.35 -18.70
C ILE A 225 -1.12 18.58 -20.07
N ASP A 226 -0.33 18.57 -21.14
CA ASP A 226 -0.80 18.76 -22.51
C ASP A 226 -1.72 17.63 -22.97
N LYS A 227 -1.43 16.37 -22.59
CA LYS A 227 -2.32 15.23 -22.89
C LYS A 227 -3.63 15.31 -22.12
N ILE A 228 -3.59 15.68 -20.84
CA ILE A 228 -4.79 15.87 -20.02
C ILE A 228 -5.59 17.06 -20.55
N ALA A 229 -4.94 18.18 -20.85
CA ALA A 229 -5.55 19.36 -21.45
C ALA A 229 -6.18 19.02 -22.81
N ALA A 230 -5.50 18.23 -23.66
CA ALA A 230 -6.05 17.78 -24.93
C ALA A 230 -7.27 16.85 -24.74
N ALA A 231 -7.23 15.93 -23.79
CA ALA A 231 -8.34 15.03 -23.48
C ALA A 231 -9.54 15.78 -22.89
N VAL A 232 -9.29 16.74 -21.99
CA VAL A 232 -10.30 17.64 -21.42
C VAL A 232 -10.89 18.54 -22.50
N LYS A 233 -10.06 19.10 -23.39
CA LYS A 233 -10.49 19.91 -24.54
C LYS A 233 -11.31 19.10 -25.54
N ALA A 234 -10.94 17.87 -25.83
CA ALA A 234 -11.72 16.97 -26.68
C ALA A 234 -13.08 16.60 -26.05
N LYS A 235 -13.14 16.51 -24.72
CA LYS A 235 -14.36 16.16 -23.98
C LYS A 235 -15.29 17.35 -23.72
N LEU A 236 -14.74 18.55 -23.53
CA LEU A 236 -15.47 19.79 -23.25
C LEU A 236 -15.77 20.64 -24.50
N LEU A 237 -14.93 20.55 -25.53
CA LEU A 237 -15.05 21.31 -26.78
C LEU A 237 -15.14 20.40 -28.02
N GLY A 238 -15.28 19.10 -27.82
CA GLY A 238 -15.53 18.16 -28.90
C GLY A 238 -16.86 18.42 -29.60
N PRO A 239 -16.98 18.08 -30.89
CA PRO A 239 -18.17 18.37 -31.70
C PRO A 239 -19.45 17.76 -31.10
N ASP A 240 -19.34 16.67 -30.32
CA ASP A 240 -20.46 15.98 -29.70
C ASP A 240 -21.05 16.75 -28.50
N LEU A 241 -20.24 17.43 -27.68
CA LEU A 241 -20.76 18.24 -26.57
C LEU A 241 -21.35 19.56 -27.08
N VAL A 242 -20.70 20.18 -28.07
CA VAL A 242 -21.17 21.41 -28.73
C VAL A 242 -22.55 21.19 -29.35
N ARG A 243 -22.76 20.08 -30.07
CA ARG A 243 -24.06 19.75 -30.68
C ARG A 243 -25.17 19.52 -29.66
N THR A 244 -24.82 19.08 -28.46
CA THR A 244 -25.79 18.75 -27.39
C THR A 244 -26.24 19.99 -26.60
N ILE A 245 -25.39 21.03 -26.51
CA ILE A 245 -25.65 22.20 -25.64
C ILE A 245 -26.22 23.40 -26.42
N VAL A 246 -25.80 23.67 -27.67
CA VAL A 246 -26.19 24.88 -28.43
C VAL A 246 -27.08 24.66 -29.65
N GLY A 247 -27.46 23.41 -29.94
CA GLY A 247 -28.18 23.09 -31.18
C GLY A 247 -27.36 23.44 -32.43
N THR A 248 -28.00 23.58 -33.59
CA THR A 248 -27.34 23.91 -34.87
C THR A 248 -26.97 25.38 -35.03
N ASP A 249 -27.45 26.26 -34.14
CA ASP A 249 -27.56 27.68 -34.44
C ASP A 249 -26.49 28.53 -33.68
N ASN A 250 -25.66 27.90 -32.82
CA ASN A 250 -24.50 28.51 -32.13
C ASN A 250 -24.80 29.76 -31.26
N ILE A 251 -26.02 29.88 -30.74
CA ILE A 251 -26.48 31.01 -29.93
C ILE A 251 -26.79 30.55 -28.50
N LEU A 252 -26.30 31.29 -27.49
CA LEU A 252 -26.59 31.09 -26.07
C LEU A 252 -27.35 32.29 -25.50
N ALA A 253 -28.18 32.06 -24.47
CA ALA A 253 -28.72 33.15 -23.67
C ALA A 253 -27.61 33.79 -22.82
N ALA A 254 -27.65 35.12 -22.66
CA ALA A 254 -26.70 35.85 -21.83
C ALA A 254 -26.80 35.37 -20.35
N PRO A 255 -25.70 34.91 -19.74
CA PRO A 255 -25.73 34.29 -18.40
C PRO A 255 -25.95 35.30 -17.26
N ASP A 256 -25.86 36.60 -17.55
CA ASP A 256 -25.99 37.73 -16.62
C ASP A 256 -27.34 38.45 -16.69
N GLY A 257 -28.27 37.97 -17.53
CA GLY A 257 -29.58 38.58 -17.69
C GLY A 257 -29.53 39.96 -18.35
N ASP A 258 -28.49 40.26 -19.13
CA ASP A 258 -28.36 41.50 -19.88
C ASP A 258 -29.56 41.67 -20.84
N THR A 259 -30.36 42.71 -20.60
CA THR A 259 -31.58 43.01 -21.36
C THR A 259 -31.31 43.75 -22.66
N THR A 260 -30.07 44.20 -22.90
CA THR A 260 -29.67 44.92 -24.11
C THR A 260 -29.05 44.02 -25.17
N ASN A 261 -28.42 42.90 -24.76
CA ASN A 261 -27.99 41.83 -25.68
C ASN A 261 -28.30 40.44 -25.09
N PRO A 262 -29.56 39.97 -25.24
CA PRO A 262 -30.02 38.75 -24.57
C PRO A 262 -29.38 37.46 -25.10
N TYR A 263 -28.63 37.54 -26.21
CA TYR A 263 -28.05 36.40 -26.90
C TYR A 263 -26.56 36.60 -27.20
N TRP A 264 -25.74 35.66 -26.74
CA TRP A 264 -24.31 35.65 -26.99
C TRP A 264 -23.99 34.62 -28.08
N ALA A 265 -23.20 35.01 -29.08
CA ALA A 265 -22.56 34.04 -29.95
C ALA A 265 -21.61 33.17 -29.12
N TRP A 266 -21.60 31.85 -29.35
CA TRP A 266 -20.74 30.91 -28.62
C TRP A 266 -19.28 31.38 -28.54
N GLY A 267 -18.73 31.92 -29.63
CA GLY A 267 -17.38 32.47 -29.66
C GLY A 267 -17.13 33.58 -28.64
N SER A 268 -18.12 34.44 -28.39
CA SER A 268 -18.05 35.51 -27.39
C SER A 268 -18.15 34.97 -25.96
N PHE A 269 -19.01 33.96 -25.75
CA PHE A 269 -19.16 33.29 -24.45
C PHE A 269 -17.88 32.56 -24.06
N VAL A 270 -17.33 31.74 -24.96
CA VAL A 270 -16.06 31.02 -24.74
C VAL A 270 -14.92 32.00 -24.49
N THR A 271 -14.85 33.09 -25.23
CA THR A 271 -13.82 34.14 -25.00
C THR A 271 -13.97 34.79 -23.63
N SER A 272 -15.21 35.03 -23.18
CA SER A 272 -15.50 35.57 -21.84
C SER A 272 -15.07 34.60 -20.74
N GLU A 273 -15.51 33.34 -20.81
CA GLU A 273 -15.21 32.34 -19.80
C GLU A 273 -13.72 32.00 -19.77
N TYR A 274 -13.07 31.91 -20.94
CA TYR A 274 -11.62 31.78 -21.04
C TYR A 274 -10.90 32.94 -20.33
N LYS A 275 -11.34 34.20 -20.53
CA LYS A 275 -10.79 35.36 -19.81
C LYS A 275 -11.06 35.33 -18.31
N LYS A 276 -12.15 34.71 -17.84
CA LYS A 276 -12.41 34.53 -16.41
C LYS A 276 -11.50 33.46 -15.81
N VAL A 277 -11.31 32.34 -16.51
CA VAL A 277 -10.40 31.26 -16.11
C VAL A 277 -8.94 31.73 -16.10
N ALA A 278 -8.49 32.45 -17.13
CA ALA A 278 -7.14 33.02 -17.18
C ALA A 278 -6.88 34.01 -16.01
N ARG A 279 -7.90 34.77 -15.59
CA ARG A 279 -7.81 35.64 -14.39
C ARG A 279 -7.76 34.85 -13.08
N ILE A 280 -8.31 33.64 -13.04
CA ILE A 280 -8.20 32.74 -11.89
C ILE A 280 -6.81 32.13 -11.86
N GLU A 281 -6.26 31.67 -12.99
CA GLU A 281 -4.87 31.21 -13.10
C GLU A 281 -3.89 32.27 -12.60
N THR A 282 -4.01 33.53 -13.05
CA THR A 282 -3.15 34.62 -12.55
C THR A 282 -3.26 34.81 -11.03
N LYS A 283 -4.44 34.64 -10.43
CA LYS A 283 -4.61 34.75 -8.97
C LYS A 283 -4.04 33.54 -8.22
N VAL A 284 -4.09 32.35 -8.83
CA VAL A 284 -3.49 31.14 -8.26
C VAL A 284 -1.97 31.25 -8.29
N ASP A 285 -1.38 31.75 -9.37
CA ASP A 285 0.07 32.02 -9.47
C ASP A 285 0.53 33.06 -8.44
N ASP A 286 -0.28 34.11 -8.21
CA ASP A 286 -0.02 35.14 -7.21
C ASP A 286 -0.07 34.58 -5.78
N VAL A 287 -0.95 33.60 -5.53
CA VAL A 287 -1.04 32.88 -4.24
C VAL A 287 0.12 31.90 -4.09
N ALA A 288 0.46 31.15 -5.13
CA ALA A 288 1.60 30.23 -5.13
C ALA A 288 2.91 30.99 -4.85
N THR A 289 3.13 32.13 -5.50
CA THR A 289 4.30 33.00 -5.25
C THR A 289 4.35 33.51 -3.81
N LYS A 290 3.19 33.81 -3.19
CA LYS A 290 3.12 34.22 -1.78
C LYS A 290 3.39 33.06 -0.82
N VAL A 291 2.94 31.85 -1.16
CA VAL A 291 3.22 30.62 -0.40
C VAL A 291 4.70 30.26 -0.51
N ASP A 292 5.31 30.38 -1.68
CA ASP A 292 6.74 30.12 -1.90
C ASP A 292 7.61 31.17 -1.18
N ALA A 293 7.18 32.43 -1.15
CA ALA A 293 7.84 33.47 -0.35
C ALA A 293 7.78 33.16 1.16
N ILE A 294 6.71 32.52 1.64
CA ILE A 294 6.59 32.04 3.03
C ILE A 294 7.46 30.78 3.25
N ALA A 295 7.60 29.91 2.24
CA ALA A 295 8.39 28.69 2.34
C ALA A 295 9.91 28.92 2.23
N LEU A 296 10.35 29.93 1.46
CA LEU A 296 11.76 30.27 1.26
C LEU A 296 12.30 31.28 2.28
N GLY A 297 11.44 32.13 2.84
CA GLY A 297 11.77 33.02 3.94
C GLY A 297 11.47 32.33 5.27
N GLY A 298 12.29 31.34 5.65
CA GLY A 298 12.19 30.69 6.95
C GLY A 298 11.90 31.73 8.03
N VAL A 299 10.70 31.68 8.60
CA VAL A 299 10.25 32.69 9.55
C VAL A 299 11.24 32.67 10.71
N ASP A 300 12.02 33.74 10.82
CA ASP A 300 12.83 34.00 12.00
C ASP A 300 11.85 34.31 13.14
N LEU A 301 11.45 33.25 13.83
CA LEU A 301 10.50 33.29 14.94
C LEU A 301 11.02 34.19 16.06
N ASP A 302 12.34 34.38 16.18
CA ASP A 302 12.95 35.26 17.17
C ASP A 302 12.78 36.73 16.75
N ALA A 303 12.96 37.06 15.47
CA ALA A 303 12.66 38.39 14.95
C ALA A 303 11.16 38.75 15.05
N LEU A 304 10.28 37.77 14.82
CA LEU A 304 8.84 37.96 15.00
C LEU A 304 8.47 38.14 16.48
N ALA A 305 9.06 37.35 17.37
CA ALA A 305 8.85 37.46 18.82
C ALA A 305 9.33 38.82 19.35
N ALA A 306 10.48 39.32 18.89
CA ALA A 306 10.98 40.65 19.25
C ALA A 306 10.00 41.76 18.83
N LYS A 307 9.49 41.69 17.60
CA LYS A 307 8.55 42.70 17.07
C LYS A 307 7.19 42.68 17.79
N VAL A 308 6.73 41.50 18.21
CA VAL A 308 5.51 41.36 19.02
C VAL A 308 5.72 41.89 20.44
N ALA A 309 6.90 41.65 21.04
CA ALA A 309 7.25 42.20 22.35
C ALA A 309 7.29 43.74 22.35
N ASP A 310 7.88 44.35 21.33
CA ASP A 310 7.93 45.81 21.18
C ASP A 310 6.53 46.42 21.04
N LEU A 311 5.65 45.77 20.25
CA LEU A 311 4.26 46.22 20.08
C LEU A 311 3.44 46.07 21.36
N LEU A 312 3.68 45.01 22.16
CA LEU A 312 3.04 44.84 23.46
C LEU A 312 3.52 45.87 24.47
N ALA A 313 4.82 46.15 24.51
CA ALA A 313 5.40 47.17 25.38
C ALA A 313 4.85 48.58 25.07
N ALA A 314 4.75 48.93 23.78
CA ALA A 314 4.17 50.20 23.34
C ALA A 314 2.68 50.33 23.72
N ARG A 315 1.95 49.22 23.74
CA ARG A 315 0.50 49.19 24.06
C ARG A 315 0.21 49.19 25.57
N LEU A 316 1.16 48.72 26.38
CA LEU A 316 1.09 48.77 27.85
C LEU A 316 1.60 50.10 28.42
N ALA A 317 2.29 50.91 27.62
CA ALA A 317 2.76 52.25 27.97
C ALA A 317 1.75 53.38 27.64
N GLN A 318 0.57 53.03 27.11
CA GLN A 318 -0.59 53.92 26.93
C GLN A 318 -1.61 53.65 28.03
#